data_AF-A0A955QCI1-F1
#
_entry.id   AF-A0A955QCI1-F1
#
_cell.length_a   1.000
_cell.length_b   1.000
_cell.length_c   1.000
_cell.angle_alpha   90.00
_cell.angle_beta   90.00
_cell.angle_gamma   90.00
#
_symmetry.space_group_name_H-M   'P 1'
#
loop_
_entity.id
_entity.type
_entity.pdbx_description
1 polymer ?
#
loop_
_entity_poly.entity_id
_entity_poly.type
_entity_poly.pdbx_seq_one_letter_code
_entity_poly.pdbx_strand_id
1 'polypeptide(L)'
;MLMTNSVEGRASWPFPDSHVCAQTSRSNCLFVGMNASPFSSLQPRPKLPEEPEEFDPRELNAFYDWRNDLFFREFDLTGSGSVNFMTARRTYEVWLDDFGTPVVLTVGDPIFYWIDLNGNGTFEEDQGEMWKDAYEDGITGNEEPYNNRDIQDPPGPDPEWSPGPHGGFKQPPCDSRFGC
;
A
#
# COMPACT_ATOMS: atom_id res chain seq x y z
N MET A 1 -18.90 28.47 61.08
CA MET A 1 -19.36 27.28 60.34
C MET A 1 -18.23 26.26 60.37
N LEU A 2 -18.47 25.17 61.10
CA LEU A 2 -17.76 23.87 61.27
C LEU A 2 -16.30 23.65 60.75
N MET A 3 -15.39 23.49 61.72
CA MET A 3 -14.40 22.41 61.98
C MET A 3 -13.37 21.90 60.93
N THR A 4 -12.10 22.31 61.16
CA THR A 4 -10.80 21.59 61.32
C THR A 4 -10.55 20.10 60.96
N ASN A 5 -9.31 19.87 60.45
CA ASN A 5 -8.30 18.78 60.63
C ASN A 5 -7.83 18.17 59.29
N SER A 6 -6.58 18.30 58.82
CA SER A 6 -5.26 17.83 59.30
C SER A 6 -5.16 16.30 59.48
N VAL A 7 -4.31 15.63 58.68
CA VAL A 7 -3.22 14.69 59.09
C VAL A 7 -2.44 14.21 57.84
N GLU A 8 -1.13 14.12 58.04
CA GLU A 8 -0.02 13.76 57.14
C GLU A 8 0.04 12.28 56.72
N GLY A 9 0.88 11.98 55.72
CA GLY A 9 1.36 10.63 55.43
C GLY A 9 2.49 10.59 54.39
N ARG A 10 3.75 10.55 54.86
CA ARG A 10 5.00 10.41 54.09
C ARG A 10 5.47 8.93 54.02
N ALA A 11 6.29 8.66 52.99
CA ALA A 11 7.52 7.82 52.95
C ALA A 11 7.48 6.35 52.48
N SER A 12 8.19 6.11 51.34
CA SER A 12 9.42 5.29 51.14
C SER A 12 9.52 3.79 51.50
N TRP A 13 9.82 2.96 50.46
CA TRP A 13 10.75 1.79 50.29
C TRP A 13 10.67 0.58 51.28
N PRO A 14 11.20 -0.66 51.01
CA PRO A 14 12.27 -1.09 50.06
C PRO A 14 12.09 -2.46 49.30
N PHE A 15 13.09 -2.83 48.47
CA PHE A 15 13.44 -4.18 47.94
C PHE A 15 14.04 -5.09 49.05
N PRO A 16 14.11 -6.47 48.96
CA PRO A 16 15.10 -7.21 48.12
C PRO A 16 14.80 -8.68 47.67
N ASP A 17 15.56 -9.10 46.65
CA ASP A 17 16.32 -10.35 46.37
C ASP A 17 15.79 -11.81 46.50
N SER A 18 15.93 -12.51 45.36
CA SER A 18 16.48 -13.86 45.12
C SER A 18 16.01 -15.07 45.95
N HIS A 19 15.46 -16.08 45.24
CA HIS A 19 15.72 -17.49 45.55
C HIS A 19 16.01 -18.31 44.28
N VAL A 20 17.24 -18.81 44.26
CA VAL A 20 17.75 -19.93 43.48
C VAL A 20 17.09 -21.23 43.97
N CYS A 21 16.66 -22.10 43.05
CA CYS A 21 16.54 -23.53 43.32
C CYS A 21 17.21 -24.30 42.18
N ALA A 22 18.30 -24.99 42.51
CA ALA A 22 18.97 -25.97 41.68
C ALA A 22 18.63 -27.39 42.16
N GLN A 23 18.78 -28.35 41.24
CA GLN A 23 18.91 -29.82 41.36
C GLN A 23 17.78 -30.61 40.68
N THR A 24 18.03 -31.15 39.48
CA THR A 24 18.61 -32.47 39.17
C THR A 24 17.61 -33.63 39.34
N SER A 25 17.04 -34.12 38.24
CA SER A 25 16.74 -35.54 38.08
C SER A 25 16.69 -35.91 36.60
N ARG A 26 17.43 -36.96 36.24
CA ARG A 26 17.53 -37.53 34.90
C ARG A 26 16.23 -38.24 34.55
N SER A 27 15.71 -38.01 33.34
CA SER A 27 14.95 -39.02 32.58
C SER A 27 14.92 -38.64 31.10
N ASN A 28 15.43 -39.55 30.27
CA ASN A 28 15.30 -39.53 28.82
C ASN A 28 13.82 -39.60 28.43
N CYS A 29 13.31 -38.56 27.77
CA CYS A 29 12.23 -38.69 26.81
C CYS A 29 12.70 -38.07 25.50
N LEU A 30 13.11 -38.93 24.57
CA LEU A 30 13.18 -38.59 23.15
C LEU A 30 11.76 -38.25 22.70
N PHE A 31 11.46 -36.95 22.59
CA PHE A 31 10.35 -36.48 21.76
C PHE A 31 10.94 -35.94 20.47
N VAL A 32 10.73 -36.69 19.40
CA VAL A 32 10.74 -36.18 18.03
C VAL A 32 9.57 -35.20 17.95
N GLY A 33 9.85 -33.91 18.14
CA GLY A 33 8.93 -32.83 17.85
C GLY A 33 9.38 -32.16 16.57
N MET A 34 8.72 -32.47 15.46
CA MET A 34 8.85 -31.74 14.20
C MET A 34 8.58 -30.27 14.49
N ASN A 35 9.63 -29.45 14.58
CA ASN A 35 9.49 -28.00 14.65
C ASN A 35 9.32 -27.48 13.21
N ALA A 36 8.28 -27.96 12.54
CA ALA A 36 7.74 -27.25 11.39
C ALA A 36 6.94 -26.09 11.99
N SER A 37 7.59 -24.96 12.22
CA SER A 37 6.88 -23.72 12.44
C SER A 37 6.06 -23.45 11.17
N PRO A 38 4.72 -23.49 11.19
CA PRO A 38 3.94 -23.05 10.05
C PRO A 38 3.86 -21.52 10.15
N PHE A 39 4.99 -20.82 9.99
CA PHE A 39 4.93 -19.38 9.75
C PHE A 39 4.54 -19.19 8.29
N SER A 40 3.24 -19.30 8.05
CA SER A 40 2.55 -18.39 7.14
C SER A 40 1.21 -18.13 7.80
N SER A 41 1.27 -17.46 8.96
CA SER A 41 0.18 -16.59 9.36
C SER A 41 -0.05 -15.68 8.15
N LEU A 42 -1.14 -15.91 7.44
CA LEU A 42 -1.76 -14.89 6.62
C LEU A 42 -1.78 -13.63 7.48
N GLN A 43 -0.82 -12.72 7.24
CA GLN A 43 -0.85 -11.46 7.94
C GLN A 43 -2.19 -10.83 7.56
N PRO A 44 -2.98 -10.35 8.54
CA PRO A 44 -4.17 -9.58 8.22
C PRO A 44 -3.73 -8.49 7.24
N ARG A 45 -4.27 -8.50 6.02
CA ARG A 45 -3.93 -7.48 5.03
C ARG A 45 -4.19 -6.13 5.70
N PRO A 46 -3.19 -5.24 5.77
CA PRO A 46 -3.40 -3.93 6.37
C PRO A 46 -4.53 -3.26 5.58
N LYS A 47 -5.56 -2.81 6.30
CA LYS A 47 -6.63 -2.02 5.67
C LYS A 47 -5.99 -0.73 5.16
N LEU A 48 -6.11 -0.45 3.87
CA LEU A 48 -5.56 0.77 3.30
C LEU A 48 -6.18 2.00 3.99
N PRO A 49 -5.39 3.06 4.26
CA PRO A 49 -5.92 4.33 4.72
C PRO A 49 -6.91 4.92 3.69
N GLU A 50 -7.94 5.58 4.19
CA GLU A 50 -8.85 6.35 3.35
C GLU A 50 -8.15 7.63 2.86
N GLU A 51 -8.37 7.98 1.60
CA GLU A 51 -7.80 9.18 1.01
C GLU A 51 -8.39 10.44 1.66
N PRO A 52 -7.55 11.39 2.12
CA PRO A 52 -8.05 12.67 2.63
C PRO A 52 -8.86 13.47 1.59
N GLU A 53 -9.80 14.27 2.09
CA GLU A 53 -10.60 15.18 1.27
C GLU A 53 -9.72 16.19 0.50
N GLU A 54 -10.29 16.80 -0.55
CA GLU A 54 -9.63 17.85 -1.31
C GLU A 54 -9.28 19.04 -0.39
N PHE A 55 -8.07 19.58 -0.55
CA PHE A 55 -7.54 20.68 0.27
C PHE A 55 -7.28 20.35 1.75
N ASP A 56 -7.13 19.06 2.10
CA ASP A 56 -6.67 18.67 3.43
C ASP A 56 -5.25 19.21 3.69
N PRO A 57 -4.95 19.81 4.87
CA PRO A 57 -3.62 20.34 5.17
C PRO A 57 -2.50 19.28 5.21
N ARG A 58 -2.85 17.99 5.24
CA ARG A 58 -1.91 16.87 5.13
C ARG A 58 -1.49 16.60 3.69
N GLU A 59 -2.19 17.16 2.71
CA GLU A 59 -1.78 17.12 1.31
C GLU A 59 -0.52 17.98 1.15
N LEU A 60 0.58 17.31 0.78
CA LEU A 60 1.85 17.98 0.52
C LEU A 60 1.93 18.47 -0.92
N ASN A 61 1.37 17.71 -1.85
CA ASN A 61 1.49 17.97 -3.28
C ASN A 61 0.39 17.25 -4.08
N ALA A 62 0.03 17.82 -5.23
CA ALA A 62 -0.87 17.20 -6.19
C ALA A 62 -0.48 17.61 -7.62
N PHE A 63 -0.39 16.65 -8.54
CA PHE A 63 0.07 16.90 -9.90
C PHE A 63 -0.50 15.92 -10.92
N TYR A 64 -0.60 16.36 -12.16
CA TYR A 64 -1.05 15.55 -13.29
C TYR A 64 0.15 15.06 -14.12
N ASP A 65 0.18 13.76 -14.42
CA ASP A 65 1.10 13.16 -15.36
C ASP A 65 0.39 12.85 -16.69
N TRP A 66 0.67 13.68 -17.69
CA TRP A 66 0.14 13.55 -19.05
C TRP A 66 0.60 12.29 -19.79
N ARG A 67 1.67 11.61 -19.36
CA ARG A 67 2.13 10.40 -20.03
C ARG A 67 1.28 9.18 -19.70
N ASN A 68 0.73 9.18 -18.48
CA ASN A 68 -0.01 8.06 -17.92
C ASN A 68 -1.51 8.40 -17.75
N ASP A 69 -1.90 9.64 -18.02
CA ASP A 69 -3.24 10.16 -17.75
C ASP A 69 -3.70 9.94 -16.29
N LEU A 70 -2.74 10.07 -15.36
CA LEU A 70 -2.96 9.90 -13.93
C LEU A 70 -2.78 11.23 -13.19
N PHE A 71 -3.66 11.47 -12.23
CA PHE A 71 -3.56 12.57 -11.28
C PHE A 71 -3.11 12.01 -9.94
N PHE A 72 -1.95 12.47 -9.47
CA PHE A 72 -1.31 12.03 -8.24
C PHE A 72 -1.58 13.00 -7.10
N ARG A 73 -1.82 12.47 -5.90
CA ARG A 73 -1.88 13.23 -4.66
C ARG A 73 -0.96 12.60 -3.63
N GLU A 74 -0.14 13.42 -2.99
CA GLU A 74 0.87 13.04 -2.02
C GLU A 74 0.51 13.62 -0.64
N PHE A 75 0.53 12.77 0.38
CA PHE A 75 0.10 13.12 1.73
C PHE A 75 1.14 12.74 2.78
N ASP A 76 1.11 13.48 3.88
CA ASP A 76 1.76 13.15 5.14
C ASP A 76 0.70 12.87 6.22
N LEU A 77 0.33 11.60 6.35
CA LEU A 77 -0.64 11.15 7.35
C LEU A 77 -0.07 11.07 8.78
N THR A 78 1.26 11.05 8.95
CA THR A 78 1.92 10.82 10.26
C THR A 78 2.47 12.12 10.86
N GLY A 79 2.55 13.19 10.07
CA GLY A 79 3.17 14.45 10.45
C GLY A 79 4.70 14.39 10.45
N SER A 80 5.31 13.49 9.67
CA SER A 80 6.77 13.35 9.58
C SER A 80 7.45 14.43 8.72
N GLY A 81 6.67 15.19 7.94
CA GLY A 81 7.15 16.13 6.94
C GLY A 81 7.63 15.46 5.65
N SER A 82 7.32 14.18 5.45
CA SER A 82 7.64 13.39 4.26
C SER A 82 6.38 12.74 3.73
N VAL A 83 6.35 12.48 2.42
CA VAL A 83 5.25 11.72 1.81
C VAL A 83 5.28 10.31 2.36
N ASN A 84 4.18 9.88 2.96
CA ASN A 84 4.01 8.52 3.49
C ASN A 84 2.80 7.79 2.88
N PHE A 85 1.97 8.53 2.15
CA PHE A 85 0.78 8.03 1.51
C PHE A 85 0.60 8.77 0.19
N MET A 86 0.42 8.04 -0.89
CA MET A 86 0.19 8.61 -2.21
C MET A 86 -0.93 7.85 -2.91
N THR A 87 -1.76 8.58 -3.64
CA THR A 87 -2.84 8.01 -4.45
C THR A 87 -2.72 8.47 -5.90
N ALA A 88 -3.25 7.67 -6.83
CA ALA A 88 -3.40 8.08 -8.22
C ALA A 88 -4.82 7.81 -8.73
N ARG A 89 -5.42 8.82 -9.35
CA ARG A 89 -6.76 8.80 -9.95
C ARG A 89 -6.64 8.84 -11.47
N ARG A 90 -7.59 8.20 -12.16
CA ARG A 90 -7.69 8.35 -13.62
C ARG A 90 -8.17 9.76 -13.96
N THR A 91 -7.50 10.36 -14.93
CA THR A 91 -7.90 11.65 -15.49
C THR A 91 -8.99 11.42 -16.54
N TYR A 92 -10.06 12.21 -16.46
CA TYR A 92 -11.15 12.20 -17.43
C TYR A 92 -10.93 13.25 -18.52
N GLU A 93 -10.66 14.49 -18.13
CA GLU A 93 -10.48 15.61 -19.05
C GLU A 93 -9.50 16.62 -18.47
N VAL A 94 -8.70 17.23 -19.35
CA VAL A 94 -7.79 18.32 -19.01
C VAL A 94 -8.00 19.46 -19.99
N TRP A 95 -8.13 20.67 -19.46
CA TRP A 95 -8.16 21.89 -20.26
C TRP A 95 -7.34 22.99 -19.58
N LEU A 96 -7.03 24.04 -20.32
CA LEU A 96 -6.40 25.24 -19.78
C LEU A 96 -7.48 26.27 -19.47
N ASP A 97 -7.37 26.94 -18.33
CA ASP A 97 -8.17 28.13 -18.05
C ASP A 97 -7.74 29.33 -18.92
N ASP A 98 -8.43 30.46 -18.76
CA ASP A 98 -8.13 31.71 -19.47
C ASP A 98 -6.71 32.25 -19.20
N PHE A 99 -6.04 31.76 -18.15
CA PHE A 99 -4.70 32.15 -17.74
C PHE A 99 -3.63 31.11 -18.10
N GLY A 100 -4.00 30.01 -18.77
CA GLY A 100 -3.08 28.93 -19.14
C GLY A 100 -2.79 27.93 -18.01
N THR A 101 -3.56 27.96 -16.92
CA THR A 101 -3.47 27.00 -15.81
C THR A 101 -4.20 25.71 -16.18
N PRO A 102 -3.58 24.53 -16.04
CA PRO A 102 -4.27 23.28 -16.27
C PRO A 102 -5.33 23.02 -15.20
N VAL A 103 -6.55 22.77 -15.65
CA VAL A 103 -7.66 22.26 -14.84
C VAL A 103 -7.83 20.79 -15.19
N VAL A 104 -7.78 19.94 -14.17
CA VAL A 104 -7.81 18.49 -14.30
C VAL A 104 -9.12 17.99 -13.71
N LEU A 105 -9.92 17.30 -14.50
CA LEU A 105 -11.11 16.59 -14.04
C LEU A 105 -10.76 15.11 -13.89
N THR A 106 -10.93 14.57 -12.69
CA THR A 106 -10.59 13.17 -12.38
C THR A 106 -11.85 12.34 -12.11
N VAL A 107 -11.68 11.02 -12.19
CA VAL A 107 -12.63 10.09 -11.58
C VAL A 107 -12.65 10.29 -10.05
N GLY A 108 -13.78 9.97 -9.43
CA GLY A 108 -14.03 10.21 -8.01
C GLY A 108 -13.14 9.37 -7.08
N ASP A 109 -12.77 8.17 -7.51
CA ASP A 109 -12.05 7.20 -6.67
C ASP A 109 -10.63 6.95 -7.21
N PRO A 110 -9.64 6.81 -6.32
CA PRO A 110 -8.28 6.45 -6.71
C PRO A 110 -8.18 4.98 -7.14
N ILE A 111 -7.27 4.72 -8.08
CA ILE A 111 -7.04 3.39 -8.66
C ILE A 111 -5.78 2.76 -8.07
N PHE A 112 -4.79 3.59 -7.72
CA PHE A 112 -3.55 3.12 -7.12
C PHE A 112 -3.29 3.80 -5.78
N TYR A 113 -2.70 3.02 -4.88
CA TYR A 113 -2.32 3.45 -3.54
C TYR A 113 -0.88 3.03 -3.27
N TRP A 114 -0.12 3.96 -2.69
CA TRP A 114 1.22 3.72 -2.18
C TRP A 114 1.25 4.10 -0.70
N ILE A 115 1.75 3.19 0.13
CA ILE A 115 1.84 3.39 1.59
C ILE A 115 3.28 3.08 2.00
N ASP A 116 3.96 4.07 2.56
CA ASP A 116 5.26 3.88 3.16
C ASP A 116 5.07 3.22 4.54
N LEU A 117 5.40 1.93 4.65
CA LEU A 117 5.26 1.17 5.89
C LEU A 117 6.47 1.33 6.80
N ASN A 118 7.60 1.79 6.27
CA ASN A 118 8.90 1.83 6.96
C ASN A 118 9.32 3.26 7.38
N GLY A 119 8.64 4.28 6.85
CA GLY A 119 8.85 5.70 7.15
C GLY A 119 10.11 6.29 6.49
N ASN A 120 10.63 5.69 5.42
CA ASN A 120 11.82 6.15 4.72
C ASN A 120 11.55 7.20 3.64
N GLY A 121 10.27 7.50 3.35
CA GLY A 121 9.83 8.45 2.32
C GLY A 121 9.98 7.93 0.89
N THR A 122 10.16 6.62 0.72
CA THR A 122 10.21 5.93 -0.57
C THR A 122 9.21 4.78 -0.57
N PHE A 123 8.69 4.44 -1.75
CA PHE A 123 7.73 3.36 -1.89
C PHE A 123 8.39 2.16 -2.57
N GLU A 124 8.46 1.05 -1.86
CA GLU A 124 9.09 -0.18 -2.31
C GLU A 124 8.04 -1.22 -2.73
N GLU A 125 8.00 -1.54 -4.02
CA GLU A 125 7.09 -2.58 -4.54
C GLU A 125 7.32 -3.94 -3.87
N ASP A 126 8.59 -4.33 -3.70
CA ASP A 126 8.99 -5.61 -3.09
C ASP A 126 8.52 -5.73 -1.62
N GLN A 127 8.18 -4.62 -0.98
CA GLN A 127 7.66 -4.57 0.39
C GLN A 127 6.12 -4.62 0.45
N GLY A 128 5.43 -4.70 -0.69
CA GLY A 128 3.97 -4.72 -0.73
C GLY A 128 3.35 -3.36 -0.37
N GLU A 129 4.08 -2.28 -0.65
CA GLU A 129 3.66 -0.91 -0.37
C GLU A 129 2.77 -0.34 -1.48
N MET A 130 2.59 -1.08 -2.56
CA MET A 130 1.80 -0.69 -3.73
C MET A 130 0.56 -1.55 -3.87
N TRP A 131 -0.58 -0.90 -4.08
CA TRP A 131 -1.89 -1.54 -4.21
C TRP A 131 -2.66 -0.95 -5.38
N LYS A 132 -3.49 -1.76 -6.01
CA LYS A 132 -4.42 -1.36 -7.06
C LYS A 132 -5.85 -1.75 -6.69
N ASP A 133 -6.79 -0.86 -6.95
CA ASP A 133 -8.20 -1.20 -7.01
C ASP A 133 -8.51 -1.71 -8.42
N ALA A 134 -8.75 -3.02 -8.54
CA ALA A 134 -9.07 -3.65 -9.82
C ALA A 134 -10.51 -3.39 -10.27
N TYR A 135 -11.40 -2.97 -9.35
CA TYR A 135 -12.80 -2.70 -9.63
C TYR A 135 -13.10 -1.21 -9.84
N GLU A 136 -12.14 -0.34 -9.48
CA GLU A 136 -12.25 1.12 -9.58
C GLU A 136 -13.54 1.63 -8.90
N ASP A 137 -13.89 1.03 -7.77
CA ASP A 137 -15.13 1.28 -7.04
C ASP A 137 -14.90 2.09 -5.75
N GLY A 138 -13.65 2.32 -5.37
CA GLY A 138 -13.27 3.08 -4.18
C GLY A 138 -13.61 2.38 -2.86
N ILE A 139 -14.01 1.10 -2.89
CA ILE A 139 -14.41 0.36 -1.70
C ILE A 139 -13.18 -0.20 -1.00
N THR A 140 -12.79 0.41 0.12
CA THR A 140 -11.64 -0.07 0.88
C THR A 140 -11.79 -1.52 1.37
N GLY A 141 -10.86 -2.38 0.97
CA GLY A 141 -10.72 -3.77 1.38
C GLY A 141 -10.78 -4.80 0.24
N ASN A 142 -11.11 -4.40 -0.98
CA ASN A 142 -11.08 -5.24 -2.20
C ASN A 142 -9.79 -5.07 -3.01
N GLU A 143 -8.88 -4.20 -2.57
CA GLU A 143 -7.67 -3.87 -3.32
C GLU A 143 -6.68 -5.02 -3.33
N GLU A 144 -5.96 -5.11 -4.44
CA GLU A 144 -4.97 -6.15 -4.68
C GLU A 144 -3.57 -5.54 -4.59
N PRO A 145 -2.60 -6.24 -3.97
CA PRO A 145 -1.20 -5.84 -4.06
C PRO A 145 -0.81 -5.71 -5.54
N TYR A 146 -0.16 -4.61 -5.88
CA TYR A 146 0.41 -4.43 -7.20
C TYR A 146 1.52 -5.46 -7.42
N ASN A 147 1.58 -6.03 -8.62
CA ASN A 147 2.57 -7.03 -8.98
C ASN A 147 3.06 -6.75 -10.40
N ASN A 148 4.32 -6.33 -10.54
CA ASN A 148 4.95 -6.02 -11.82
C ASN A 148 5.36 -7.23 -12.67
N ARG A 149 5.15 -8.47 -12.21
CA ARG A 149 5.59 -9.67 -12.95
C ARG A 149 5.09 -9.68 -14.39
N ASP A 150 3.86 -9.22 -14.60
CA ASP A 150 3.22 -9.18 -15.91
C ASP A 150 3.91 -8.17 -16.87
N ILE A 151 4.68 -7.22 -16.34
CA ILE A 151 5.47 -6.23 -17.11
C ILE A 151 6.89 -6.75 -17.39
N GLN A 152 7.41 -7.63 -16.53
CA GLN A 152 8.74 -8.23 -16.67
C GLN A 152 8.75 -9.41 -17.64
N ASP A 153 7.58 -10.01 -17.89
CA ASP A 153 7.46 -10.98 -18.96
C ASP A 153 7.72 -10.29 -20.31
N PRO A 154 8.57 -10.88 -21.17
CA PRO A 154 8.77 -10.34 -22.50
C PRO A 154 7.41 -10.22 -23.19
N PRO A 155 7.17 -9.15 -23.98
CA PRO A 155 5.98 -9.06 -24.80
C PRO A 155 5.78 -10.40 -25.50
N GLY A 156 4.56 -10.95 -25.41
CA GLY A 156 4.21 -12.14 -26.16
C GLY A 156 4.58 -11.95 -27.64
N PRO A 157 4.83 -13.03 -28.40
CA PRO A 157 5.27 -12.92 -29.78
C PRO A 157 4.39 -11.94 -30.54
N ASP A 158 5.02 -10.90 -31.11
CA ASP A 158 4.31 -9.87 -31.86
C ASP A 158 3.40 -10.54 -32.91
N PRO A 159 2.19 -10.01 -33.15
CA PRO A 159 1.37 -10.50 -34.24
C PRO A 159 2.15 -10.37 -35.55
N GLU A 160 2.46 -11.49 -36.20
CA GLU A 160 3.26 -11.50 -37.43
C GLU A 160 2.44 -10.93 -38.60
N TRP A 161 2.60 -9.63 -38.85
CA TRP A 161 2.01 -8.95 -40.00
C TRP A 161 2.79 -9.30 -41.27
N SER A 162 2.38 -10.37 -41.95
CA SER A 162 2.96 -10.75 -43.25
C SER A 162 2.35 -9.91 -44.39
N PRO A 163 3.17 -9.24 -45.23
CA PRO A 163 2.67 -8.60 -46.45
C PRO A 163 2.13 -9.67 -47.39
N GLY A 164 0.86 -9.57 -47.78
CA GLY A 164 0.29 -10.44 -48.80
C GLY A 164 0.87 -10.12 -50.19
N PRO A 165 0.89 -11.10 -51.11
CA PRO A 165 1.47 -10.96 -52.46
C PRO A 165 0.81 -9.89 -53.35
N HIS A 166 -0.24 -9.23 -52.87
CA HIS A 166 -0.99 -8.19 -53.59
C HIS A 166 -1.11 -6.86 -52.81
N GLY A 167 -0.22 -6.60 -51.84
CA GLY A 167 -0.19 -5.32 -51.13
C GLY A 167 -1.28 -5.14 -50.05
N GLY A 168 -1.97 -6.22 -49.68
CA GLY A 168 -2.85 -6.25 -48.51
C GLY A 168 -2.13 -6.87 -47.30
N PHE A 169 -2.28 -6.25 -46.12
CA PHE A 169 -1.86 -6.86 -44.86
C PHE A 169 -2.82 -8.01 -44.54
N LYS A 170 -2.30 -9.24 -44.40
CA LYS A 170 -3.09 -10.30 -43.79
C LYS A 170 -3.10 -10.06 -42.29
N GLN A 171 -4.27 -9.76 -41.74
CA GLN A 171 -4.46 -9.84 -40.29
C GLN A 171 -4.08 -11.27 -39.84
N PRO A 172 -3.33 -11.41 -38.74
CA PRO A 172 -3.08 -12.73 -38.19
C PRO A 172 -4.43 -13.39 -37.84
N PRO A 173 -4.51 -14.73 -37.92
CA PRO A 173 -5.71 -15.44 -37.51
C PRO A 173 -6.06 -15.05 -36.07
N CYS A 174 -7.31 -14.67 -35.81
CA CYS A 174 -7.75 -14.33 -34.46
C CYS A 174 -7.38 -15.47 -33.50
N ASP A 175 -6.65 -15.14 -32.44
CA ASP A 175 -6.55 -16.02 -31.28
C ASP A 175 -7.82 -15.83 -30.45
N SER A 176 -8.60 -16.91 -30.26
CA SER A 176 -9.84 -16.90 -29.49
C SER A 176 -9.64 -16.53 -28.02
N ARG A 177 -8.41 -16.44 -27.53
CA ARG A 177 -8.07 -15.97 -26.18
C ARG A 177 -8.08 -14.46 -26.02
N PHE A 178 -7.91 -13.71 -27.11
CA PHE A 178 -7.86 -12.24 -27.08
C PHE A 178 -9.05 -11.57 -27.80
N GLY A 179 -9.99 -12.38 -28.31
CA GLY A 179 -11.20 -11.91 -28.98
C GLY A 179 -10.97 -11.46 -30.43
N CYS A 180 -11.94 -11.78 -31.29
CA CYS A 180 -12.24 -10.96 -32.46
C CYS A 180 -13.38 -10.00 -32.04
#